data_AF-A0A9Q0PY08-F1
#
_entry.id   AF-A0A9Q0PY08-F1
#
_cell.length_a   1.000
_cell.length_b   1.000
_cell.length_c   1.000
_cell.angle_alpha   90.00
_cell.angle_beta   90.00
_cell.angle_gamma   90.00
#
_symmetry.space_group_name_H-M   'P 1'
#
loop_
_entity.id
_entity.type
_entity.pdbx_description
1 polymer ?
#
loop_
_entity_poly.entity_id
_entity_poly.type
_entity_poly.pdbx_seq_one_letter_code
_entity_poly.pdbx_strand_id
1 'polypeptide(L)'
;MATALPSTTICQTSFSFPSQNPCKVKSPSLIFPTKSHDLIRCSAKKKISFVDRILDYIEGGPKLRKWYGAPDLLPKDGSDAEDEDELPEANEVRDAVLVTDGDSEIGQMIILSLIVKKARVKALVKDKRAAMEAFGTYVESMAGDASSQPFLKKALRGVRAIICPNEGFLSDAGNLQGVKHVILLSQLSVYRGSGGIQALMKNNAKKLAEQDESRLAASGIPYTIVRVGMLQNTPGGTQGFSFEKVF
;
A
#
# COMPACT_ATOMS: atom_id res chain seq x y z
N MET A 1 -24.20 -54.97 -48.32
CA MET A 1 -24.45 -55.55 -46.98
C MET A 1 -24.00 -54.54 -45.93
N ALA A 2 -24.91 -54.25 -44.99
CA ALA A 2 -24.73 -53.54 -43.70
C ALA A 2 -24.17 -52.09 -43.69
N THR A 3 -25.11 -51.15 -43.65
CA THR A 3 -25.02 -49.78 -43.12
C THR A 3 -25.05 -49.77 -41.59
N ALA A 4 -24.30 -48.87 -40.93
CA ALA A 4 -24.66 -48.33 -39.61
C ALA A 4 -23.97 -46.98 -39.34
N LEU A 5 -24.79 -46.00 -38.98
CA LEU A 5 -24.50 -44.59 -38.67
C LEU A 5 -24.14 -44.39 -37.17
N PRO A 6 -23.59 -43.23 -36.78
CA PRO A 6 -23.13 -42.94 -35.43
C PRO A 6 -24.26 -42.44 -34.50
N SER A 7 -24.20 -42.84 -33.22
CA SER A 7 -25.17 -42.44 -32.19
C SER A 7 -24.65 -41.28 -31.34
N THR A 8 -25.36 -40.16 -31.39
CA THR A 8 -25.25 -39.00 -30.51
C THR A 8 -25.98 -39.26 -29.19
N THR A 9 -25.33 -39.04 -28.04
CA THR A 9 -25.98 -39.02 -26.73
C THR A 9 -26.33 -37.59 -26.31
N ILE A 10 -27.63 -37.39 -26.08
CA ILE A 10 -28.29 -36.15 -25.73
C ILE A 10 -28.40 -36.03 -24.21
N CYS A 11 -28.19 -34.81 -23.71
CA CYS A 11 -28.41 -34.37 -22.34
C CYS A 11 -29.85 -34.61 -21.87
N GLN A 12 -30.03 -35.10 -20.64
CA GLN A 12 -31.32 -35.07 -19.95
C GLN A 12 -31.19 -34.28 -18.64
N THR A 13 -31.71 -33.06 -18.65
CA THR A 13 -32.04 -32.26 -17.47
C THR A 13 -33.55 -32.38 -17.24
N SER A 14 -33.94 -32.98 -16.12
CA SER A 14 -35.34 -33.06 -15.71
C SER A 14 -35.67 -31.89 -14.76
N PHE A 15 -36.38 -30.89 -15.30
CA PHE A 15 -37.13 -29.93 -14.51
C PHE A 15 -38.58 -30.43 -14.38
N SER A 16 -39.03 -30.64 -13.15
CA SER A 16 -40.44 -30.93 -12.85
C SER A 16 -40.95 -29.95 -11.79
N PHE A 17 -41.76 -29.00 -12.26
CA PHE A 17 -42.67 -28.21 -11.43
C PHE A 17 -44.04 -28.89 -11.39
N PRO A 18 -44.73 -28.86 -10.25
CA PRO A 18 -46.17 -28.75 -10.25
C PRO A 18 -46.64 -27.47 -9.55
N SER A 19 -47.45 -26.73 -10.30
CA SER A 19 -48.35 -25.67 -9.87
C SER A 19 -49.63 -26.29 -9.31
N GLN A 20 -50.18 -25.76 -8.20
CA GLN A 20 -51.57 -25.27 -8.09
C GLN A 20 -51.95 -24.92 -6.63
N ASN A 21 -52.94 -24.01 -6.52
CA ASN A 21 -53.31 -23.16 -5.38
C ASN A 21 -54.28 -23.83 -4.35
N PRO A 22 -55.12 -23.08 -3.58
CA PRO A 22 -54.92 -22.75 -2.18
C PRO A 22 -56.03 -23.31 -1.26
N CYS A 23 -55.75 -23.54 0.03
CA CYS A 23 -56.79 -23.88 1.01
C CYS A 23 -56.78 -22.95 2.23
N LYS A 24 -57.87 -22.17 2.35
CA LYS A 24 -58.31 -21.48 3.57
C LYS A 24 -58.74 -22.50 4.62
N VAL A 25 -58.25 -22.43 5.86
CA VAL A 25 -59.06 -22.73 7.07
C VAL A 25 -58.55 -21.95 8.29
N LYS A 26 -59.46 -21.12 8.80
CA LYS A 26 -59.79 -20.69 10.18
C LYS A 26 -58.75 -20.87 11.32
N SER A 27 -58.54 -19.74 12.00
CA SER A 27 -57.99 -19.59 13.35
C SER A 27 -58.76 -20.37 14.42
N PRO A 28 -58.10 -20.69 15.54
CA PRO A 28 -58.56 -20.12 16.79
C PRO A 28 -57.43 -19.41 17.56
N SER A 29 -57.81 -18.28 18.13
CA SER A 29 -57.02 -17.41 19.00
C SER A 29 -56.72 -18.06 20.35
N LEU A 30 -55.44 -18.19 20.69
CA LEU A 30 -54.98 -18.31 22.08
C LEU A 30 -53.99 -17.17 22.34
N ILE A 31 -54.47 -16.19 23.10
CA ILE A 31 -53.71 -15.01 23.53
C ILE A 31 -52.95 -15.40 24.79
N PHE A 32 -51.62 -15.46 24.69
CA PHE A 32 -50.72 -15.48 25.84
C PHE A 32 -49.99 -14.13 25.89
N PRO A 33 -49.96 -13.42 27.02
CA PRO A 33 -49.24 -12.16 27.13
C PRO A 33 -47.76 -12.45 27.32
N THR A 34 -46.98 -12.44 26.24
CA THR A 34 -45.52 -12.44 26.32
C THR A 34 -45.01 -11.02 26.09
N LYS A 35 -44.21 -10.55 27.03
CA LYS A 35 -43.60 -9.22 27.05
C LYS A 35 -42.94 -8.93 25.69
N SER A 36 -43.24 -7.78 25.11
CA SER A 36 -42.59 -7.26 23.91
C SER A 36 -41.11 -7.01 24.22
N HIS A 37 -40.27 -7.97 23.89
CA HIS A 37 -38.85 -7.69 23.68
C HIS A 37 -38.72 -7.12 22.27
N ASP A 38 -38.32 -5.86 22.17
CA ASP A 38 -37.97 -5.24 20.90
C ASP A 38 -36.89 -6.07 20.21
N LEU A 39 -37.25 -6.70 19.10
CA LEU A 39 -36.30 -7.38 18.23
C LEU A 39 -35.50 -6.30 17.49
N ILE A 40 -34.32 -5.97 18.03
CA ILE A 40 -33.33 -5.16 17.31
C ILE A 40 -32.80 -5.98 16.15
N ARG A 41 -33.33 -5.72 14.95
CA ARG A 41 -32.83 -6.25 13.69
C ARG A 41 -31.50 -5.58 13.34
N CYS A 42 -30.40 -6.16 13.77
CA CYS A 42 -29.06 -5.74 13.34
C CYS A 42 -28.84 -6.13 11.86
N SER A 43 -29.07 -5.18 10.96
CA SER A 43 -28.55 -5.25 9.59
C SER A 43 -27.03 -5.02 9.64
N ALA A 44 -26.25 -5.99 9.15
CA ALA A 44 -24.82 -5.81 8.96
C ALA A 44 -24.59 -4.70 7.91
N LYS A 45 -24.16 -3.52 8.36
CA LYS A 45 -23.74 -2.43 7.48
C LYS A 45 -22.59 -2.91 6.60
N LYS A 46 -22.67 -2.61 5.31
CA LYS A 46 -21.59 -2.84 4.32
C LYS A 46 -20.24 -2.44 4.92
N LYS A 47 -19.21 -3.28 4.77
CA LYS A 47 -17.84 -2.91 5.14
C LYS A 47 -17.44 -1.67 4.33
N ILE A 48 -17.23 -0.57 5.04
CA ILE A 48 -16.73 0.71 4.52
C ILE A 48 -15.37 0.43 3.85
N SER A 49 -15.22 0.83 2.59
CA SER A 49 -13.97 0.62 1.86
C SER A 49 -12.83 1.42 2.51
N PHE A 50 -11.58 1.04 2.28
CA PHE A 50 -10.43 1.76 2.83
C PHE A 50 -10.41 3.24 2.41
N VAL A 51 -10.82 3.53 1.17
CA VAL A 51 -10.92 4.90 0.65
C VAL A 51 -12.04 5.66 1.34
N ASP A 52 -13.20 5.04 1.56
CA ASP A 52 -14.30 5.65 2.33
C ASP A 52 -13.86 5.94 3.76
N ARG A 53 -13.03 5.07 4.36
CA ARG A 53 -12.49 5.27 5.71
C ARG A 53 -11.44 6.38 5.78
N ILE A 54 -10.71 6.63 4.70
CA ILE A 54 -9.79 7.77 4.56
C ILE A 54 -10.60 9.05 4.38
N LEU A 55 -11.59 9.06 3.50
CA LEU A 55 -12.53 10.18 3.31
C LEU A 55 -13.22 10.54 4.62
N ASP A 56 -13.74 9.55 5.36
CA ASP A 56 -14.38 9.74 6.67
C ASP A 56 -13.40 10.32 7.72
N TYR A 57 -12.08 10.15 7.54
CA TYR A 57 -11.06 10.72 8.42
C TYR A 57 -10.72 12.17 8.04
N ILE A 58 -10.71 12.48 6.73
CA ILE A 58 -10.46 13.82 6.19
C ILE A 58 -11.68 14.73 6.42
N GLU A 59 -12.90 14.21 6.21
CA GLU A 59 -14.18 14.89 6.48
C GLU A 59 -14.52 14.96 7.97
N GLY A 60 -13.66 14.38 8.81
CA GLY A 60 -13.68 14.57 10.23
C GLY A 60 -14.59 13.60 10.97
N GLY A 61 -14.16 12.34 11.00
CA GLY A 61 -14.88 11.23 11.61
C GLY A 61 -15.29 11.45 13.08
N PRO A 62 -15.83 10.42 13.77
CA PRO A 62 -16.61 10.56 15.01
C PRO A 62 -15.98 11.36 16.17
N LYS A 63 -14.66 11.62 16.13
CA LYS A 63 -13.92 12.44 17.10
C LYS A 63 -14.06 13.95 16.89
N LEU A 64 -14.40 14.43 15.69
CA LEU A 64 -14.47 15.87 15.39
C LEU A 64 -15.80 16.53 15.81
N ARG A 65 -16.89 15.75 15.99
CA ARG A 65 -18.13 16.25 16.65
C ARG A 65 -17.92 16.71 18.09
N LYS A 66 -16.85 16.28 18.74
CA LYS A 66 -16.53 16.67 20.13
C LYS A 66 -15.61 17.89 20.22
N TRP A 67 -14.98 18.28 19.11
CA TRP A 67 -13.89 19.26 19.09
C TRP A 67 -14.21 20.56 18.32
N TYR A 68 -15.37 20.68 17.65
CA TYR A 68 -15.81 21.94 17.04
C TYR A 68 -16.68 22.82 17.95
N GLY A 69 -16.29 22.93 19.22
CA GLY A 69 -16.48 24.17 19.98
C GLY A 69 -15.23 25.02 19.79
N ALA A 70 -15.27 26.01 18.91
CA ALA A 70 -14.17 26.92 18.57
C ALA A 70 -14.04 28.08 19.59
N PRO A 71 -12.98 28.92 19.55
CA PRO A 71 -11.56 28.70 19.20
C PRO A 71 -10.61 29.25 20.30
N ASP A 72 -9.29 29.12 20.12
CA ASP A 72 -8.38 30.26 20.35
C ASP A 72 -7.21 30.21 19.35
N LEU A 73 -7.09 31.28 18.57
CA LEU A 73 -6.04 31.53 17.60
C LEU A 73 -4.87 32.19 18.32
N LEU A 74 -3.71 31.54 18.37
CA LEU A 74 -2.48 32.19 18.80
C LEU A 74 -1.75 32.81 17.59
N PRO A 75 -1.20 34.03 17.71
CA PRO A 75 -0.40 34.63 16.66
C PRO A 75 0.94 33.91 16.57
N LYS A 76 1.41 33.59 15.37
CA LYS A 76 2.80 33.19 15.17
C LYS A 76 3.52 34.31 14.44
N ASP A 77 4.17 35.15 15.24
CA ASP A 77 5.13 36.15 14.79
C ASP A 77 6.25 35.49 13.98
N GLY A 78 6.59 36.15 12.89
CA GLY A 78 7.71 35.77 12.02
C GLY A 78 9.05 36.16 12.64
N SER A 79 10.05 35.34 12.35
CA SER A 79 11.45 35.76 12.30
C SER A 79 12.21 34.78 11.42
N ASP A 80 12.46 35.22 10.19
CA ASP A 80 13.48 34.66 9.32
C ASP A 80 14.86 34.95 9.92
N ALA A 81 15.67 33.92 10.09
CA ALA A 81 17.11 34.02 10.23
C ALA A 81 17.71 32.73 9.66
N GLU A 82 18.27 32.87 8.45
CA GLU A 82 19.14 31.89 7.83
C GLU A 82 20.49 31.96 8.52
N ASP A 83 20.86 30.94 9.28
CA ASP A 83 22.24 30.72 9.71
C ASP A 83 22.68 29.34 9.20
N GLU A 84 23.56 29.37 8.21
CA GLU A 84 24.37 28.22 7.81
C GLU A 84 25.44 28.00 8.88
N ASP A 85 25.31 26.92 9.66
CA ASP A 85 26.40 26.43 10.50
C ASP A 85 26.58 24.92 10.35
N GLU A 86 27.77 24.54 9.87
CA GLU A 86 28.37 23.21 9.96
C GLU A 86 28.45 22.78 11.45
N LEU A 87 27.60 21.83 11.86
CA LEU A 87 27.66 21.19 13.19
C LEU A 87 27.86 19.65 13.07
N PRO A 88 28.51 19.02 14.07
CA PRO A 88 29.15 17.72 13.91
C PRO A 88 28.16 16.55 13.84
N GLU A 89 28.54 15.52 13.06
CA GLU A 89 27.84 14.26 12.88
C GLU A 89 27.82 13.38 14.16
N ALA A 90 27.10 13.80 15.20
CA ALA A 90 26.79 12.92 16.32
C ALA A 90 25.51 13.39 17.02
N ASN A 91 24.42 12.68 16.74
CA ASN A 91 23.08 12.81 17.36
C ASN A 91 22.06 13.71 16.65
N GLU A 92 22.08 13.79 15.32
CA GLU A 92 20.82 14.03 14.62
C GLU A 92 19.82 12.93 14.99
N VAL A 93 18.63 13.32 15.45
CA VAL A 93 17.53 12.38 15.71
C VAL A 93 17.12 11.77 14.37
N ARG A 94 17.60 10.56 14.09
CA ARG A 94 17.24 9.79 12.90
C ARG A 94 15.85 9.21 13.09
N ASP A 95 14.84 9.95 12.65
CA ASP A 95 13.44 9.54 12.72
C ASP A 95 12.72 9.52 11.37
N ALA A 96 13.36 10.04 10.31
CA ALA A 96 12.75 10.12 8.98
C ALA A 96 12.78 8.78 8.24
N VAL A 97 11.80 8.61 7.34
CA VAL A 97 11.71 7.50 6.38
C VAL A 97 11.95 8.04 4.98
N LEU A 98 12.90 7.46 4.25
CA LEU A 98 13.19 7.81 2.86
C LEU A 98 12.42 6.89 1.91
N VAL A 99 11.70 7.46 0.95
CA VAL A 99 11.04 6.74 -0.16
C VAL A 99 11.78 7.06 -1.46
N THR A 100 12.30 6.05 -2.16
CA THR A 100 13.30 6.26 -3.24
C THR A 100 12.72 6.54 -4.63
N ASP A 101 11.46 6.20 -4.86
CA ASP A 101 10.75 6.39 -6.14
C ASP A 101 9.38 7.02 -5.83
N GLY A 102 9.41 8.18 -5.16
CA GLY A 102 8.25 8.79 -4.51
C GLY A 102 7.19 9.33 -5.47
N ASP A 103 7.54 9.50 -6.74
CA ASP A 103 6.64 9.93 -7.81
C ASP A 103 5.94 8.74 -8.52
N SER A 104 6.37 7.49 -8.28
CA SER A 104 5.67 6.30 -8.77
C SER A 104 4.31 6.10 -8.10
N GLU A 105 3.37 5.43 -8.76
CA GLU A 105 2.03 5.15 -8.20
C GLU A 105 2.10 4.49 -6.81
N ILE A 106 3.00 3.51 -6.64
CA ILE A 106 3.23 2.84 -5.36
C ILE A 106 3.92 3.77 -4.37
N GLY A 107 4.95 4.51 -4.80
CA GLY A 107 5.66 5.46 -3.97
C GLY A 107 4.74 6.54 -3.39
N GLN A 108 3.88 7.12 -4.22
CA GLN A 108 2.87 8.10 -3.80
C GLN A 108 1.92 7.49 -2.74
N MET A 109 1.47 6.26 -2.94
CA MET A 109 0.57 5.58 -2.00
C MET A 109 1.24 5.24 -0.66
N ILE A 110 2.53 4.89 -0.68
CA ILE A 110 3.36 4.72 0.52
C ILE A 110 3.50 6.06 1.25
N ILE A 111 3.84 7.13 0.53
CA ILE A 111 4.00 8.48 1.08
C ILE A 111 2.71 8.94 1.76
N LEU A 112 1.56 8.82 1.10
CA LEU A 112 0.26 9.15 1.68
C LEU A 112 -0.01 8.37 2.97
N SER A 113 0.30 7.07 2.98
CA SER A 113 0.16 6.22 4.17
C SER A 113 1.08 6.66 5.32
N LEU A 114 2.28 7.15 5.03
CA LEU A 114 3.23 7.67 6.01
C LEU A 114 2.81 9.04 6.56
N ILE A 115 2.25 9.92 5.71
CA ILE A 115 1.69 11.22 6.12
C ILE A 115 0.55 11.02 7.12
N VAL A 116 -0.39 10.09 6.83
CA VAL A 116 -1.49 9.76 7.75
C VAL A 116 -0.96 9.25 9.10
N LYS A 117 0.16 8.54 9.10
CA LYS A 117 0.85 8.06 10.32
C LYS A 117 1.67 9.16 11.03
N LYS A 118 1.68 10.40 10.51
CA LYS A 118 2.50 11.51 11.01
C LYS A 118 3.99 11.17 11.09
N ALA A 119 4.46 10.31 10.19
CA ALA A 119 5.89 10.03 10.07
C ALA A 119 6.58 11.19 9.33
N ARG A 120 7.83 11.47 9.67
CA ARG A 120 8.67 12.36 8.86
C ARG A 120 9.11 11.62 7.61
N VAL A 121 8.77 12.17 6.45
CA VAL A 121 9.02 11.54 5.15
C VAL A 121 9.98 12.39 4.34
N LYS A 122 11.02 11.75 3.82
CA LYS A 122 11.82 12.26 2.71
C LYS A 122 11.47 11.46 1.47
N ALA A 123 11.30 12.13 0.33
CA ALA A 123 10.96 11.46 -0.92
C ALA A 123 11.96 11.85 -2.01
N LEU A 124 12.58 10.85 -2.62
CA LEU A 124 13.32 11.00 -3.85
C LEU A 124 12.32 11.00 -5.02
N VAL A 125 12.35 12.07 -5.82
CA VAL A 125 11.41 12.31 -6.91
C VAL A 125 12.15 12.82 -8.14
N LYS A 126 11.62 12.59 -9.34
CA LYS A 126 12.21 13.16 -10.56
C LYS A 126 11.91 14.65 -10.68
N ASP A 127 10.67 15.05 -10.39
CA ASP A 127 10.23 16.44 -10.42
C ASP A 127 9.89 16.95 -9.01
N LYS A 128 10.77 17.80 -8.47
CA LYS A 128 10.58 18.44 -7.17
C LYS A 128 9.35 19.36 -7.14
N ARG A 129 9.03 20.06 -8.24
CA ARG A 129 7.91 21.02 -8.28
C ARG A 129 6.58 20.28 -8.22
N ALA A 130 6.42 19.25 -9.05
CA ALA A 130 5.22 18.41 -9.05
C ALA A 130 5.01 17.73 -7.69
N ALA A 131 6.07 17.24 -7.05
CA ALA A 131 5.99 16.65 -5.71
C ALA A 131 5.57 17.66 -4.64
N MET A 132 6.07 18.91 -4.71
CA MET A 132 5.66 19.98 -3.79
C MET A 132 4.19 20.38 -3.98
N GLU A 133 3.67 20.33 -5.21
CA GLU A 133 2.24 20.56 -5.47
C GLU A 133 1.37 19.42 -4.90
N ALA A 134 1.80 18.18 -5.08
CA ALA A 134 1.04 17.00 -4.63
C ALA A 134 1.07 16.80 -3.11
N PHE A 135 2.23 16.98 -2.47
CA PHE A 135 2.45 16.64 -1.06
C PHE A 135 2.69 17.85 -0.16
N GLY A 136 2.92 19.04 -0.72
CA GLY A 136 3.19 20.25 0.06
C GLY A 136 4.39 20.09 1.01
N THR A 137 4.29 20.73 2.17
CA THR A 137 5.32 20.70 3.21
C THR A 137 5.29 19.45 4.08
N TYR A 138 4.38 18.51 3.82
CA TYR A 138 4.29 17.26 4.59
C TYR A 138 5.46 16.30 4.28
N VAL A 139 6.13 16.49 3.14
CA VAL A 139 7.21 15.63 2.65
C VAL A 139 8.40 16.49 2.23
N GLU A 140 9.60 16.09 2.63
CA GLU A 140 10.83 16.70 2.12
C GLU A 140 11.17 16.09 0.75
N SER A 141 10.74 16.75 -0.32
CA SER A 141 11.01 16.30 -1.69
C SER A 141 12.42 16.66 -2.15
N MET A 142 13.15 15.66 -2.63
CA MET A 142 14.52 15.77 -3.12
C MET A 142 14.57 15.24 -4.55
N ALA A 143 15.17 16.02 -5.46
CA ALA A 143 15.43 15.59 -6.83
C ALA A 143 16.95 15.56 -7.05
N GLY A 144 17.43 14.44 -7.57
CA GLY A 144 18.85 14.19 -7.80
C GLY A 144 19.12 12.72 -8.05
N ASP A 145 20.36 12.41 -8.41
CA ASP A 145 20.78 11.05 -8.75
C ASP A 145 21.32 10.32 -7.52
N ALA A 146 20.81 9.12 -7.26
CA ALA A 146 21.24 8.24 -6.18
C ALA A 146 22.71 7.81 -6.32
N SER A 147 23.25 7.84 -7.54
CA SER A 147 24.66 7.54 -7.82
C SER A 147 25.62 8.60 -7.27
N SER A 148 25.13 9.83 -7.08
CA SER A 148 25.96 10.93 -6.62
C SER A 148 26.12 10.92 -5.09
N GLN A 149 27.36 10.67 -4.62
CA GLN A 149 27.70 10.63 -3.20
C GLN A 149 27.25 11.86 -2.37
N PRO A 150 27.44 13.13 -2.81
CA PRO A 150 27.00 14.28 -2.01
C PRO A 150 25.47 14.34 -1.88
N PHE A 151 24.75 13.97 -2.93
CA PHE A 151 23.29 13.90 -2.89
C PHE A 151 22.82 12.79 -1.95
N LEU A 152 23.41 11.59 -2.05
CA LEU A 152 23.06 10.47 -1.20
C LEU A 152 23.29 10.79 0.28
N LYS A 153 24.41 11.44 0.63
CA LYS A 153 24.68 11.90 2.01
C LYS A 153 23.60 12.88 2.50
N LYS A 154 23.19 13.84 1.66
CA LYS A 154 22.10 14.77 1.99
C LYS A 154 20.77 14.04 2.15
N ALA A 155 20.48 13.08 1.26
CA ALA A 155 19.24 12.31 1.29
C ALA A 155 19.14 11.40 2.53
N LEU A 156 20.25 10.82 2.97
CA LEU A 156 20.32 9.94 4.14
C LEU A 156 20.41 10.68 5.48
N ARG A 157 20.66 12.00 5.48
CA ARG A 157 20.70 12.81 6.69
C ARG A 157 19.38 12.73 7.46
N GLY A 158 19.44 12.37 8.74
CA GLY A 158 18.25 12.14 9.58
C GLY A 158 17.39 10.91 9.22
N VAL A 159 17.79 10.08 8.24
CA VAL A 159 17.00 8.91 7.81
C VAL A 159 17.30 7.70 8.69
N ARG A 160 16.24 7.05 9.17
CA ARG A 160 16.32 5.81 9.95
C ARG A 160 15.99 4.58 9.13
N ALA A 161 15.04 4.70 8.20
CA ALA A 161 14.59 3.60 7.38
C ALA A 161 14.40 4.02 5.93
N ILE A 162 14.68 3.10 5.01
CA ILE A 162 14.48 3.31 3.57
C ILE A 162 13.38 2.36 3.11
N ILE A 163 12.49 2.86 2.26
CA ILE A 163 11.50 2.07 1.53
C ILE A 163 11.78 2.25 0.04
N CYS A 164 12.11 1.17 -0.64
CA CYS A 164 12.29 1.10 -2.08
C CYS A 164 11.01 0.52 -2.71
N PRO A 165 10.15 1.35 -3.33
CA PRO A 165 8.91 0.88 -3.99
C PRO A 165 9.16 0.11 -5.28
N ASN A 166 10.37 0.23 -5.83
CA ASN A 166 10.80 -0.28 -7.13
C ASN A 166 12.28 -0.69 -7.07
N GLU A 167 12.73 -1.51 -8.02
CA GLU A 167 14.12 -1.95 -8.09
C GLU A 167 15.05 -0.93 -8.77
N GLY A 168 16.35 -1.05 -8.53
CA GLY A 168 17.42 -0.26 -9.13
C GLY A 168 18.09 0.71 -8.16
N PHE A 169 17.37 1.22 -7.15
CA PHE A 169 17.94 2.19 -6.21
C PHE A 169 19.16 1.63 -5.46
N LEU A 170 19.12 0.37 -5.00
CA LEU A 170 20.23 -0.22 -4.24
C LEU A 170 21.42 -0.61 -5.15
N SER A 171 21.15 -0.79 -6.44
CA SER A 171 22.14 -1.01 -7.49
C SER A 171 22.94 0.25 -7.84
N ASP A 172 22.39 1.43 -7.56
CA ASP A 172 23.07 2.71 -7.81
C ASP A 172 23.54 3.37 -6.51
N ALA A 173 22.81 3.16 -5.41
CA ALA A 173 23.15 3.72 -4.12
C ALA A 173 24.46 3.17 -3.58
N GLY A 174 25.29 4.09 -3.08
CA GLY A 174 26.51 3.76 -2.35
C GLY A 174 26.25 3.33 -0.90
N ASN A 175 27.11 3.76 0.02
CA ASN A 175 27.02 3.39 1.42
C ASN A 175 25.76 3.97 2.09
N LEU A 176 24.90 3.10 2.64
CA LEU A 176 23.68 3.47 3.37
C LEU A 176 23.96 3.72 4.85
N GLN A 177 24.99 4.53 5.14
CA GLN A 177 25.46 4.73 6.50
C GLN A 177 24.38 5.34 7.39
N GLY A 178 24.16 4.70 8.54
CA GLY A 178 23.27 5.20 9.57
C GLY A 178 21.80 4.79 9.47
N VAL A 179 21.44 4.11 8.38
CA VAL A 179 20.13 3.48 8.20
C VAL A 179 20.05 2.23 9.07
N LYS A 180 18.93 2.09 9.79
CA LYS A 180 18.68 0.94 10.68
C LYS A 180 17.89 -0.17 10.01
N HIS A 181 17.06 0.16 9.02
CA HIS A 181 16.23 -0.83 8.34
C HIS A 181 15.97 -0.44 6.88
N VAL A 182 16.00 -1.42 5.98
CA VAL A 182 15.67 -1.21 4.56
C VAL A 182 14.54 -2.14 4.15
N ILE A 183 13.52 -1.60 3.48
CA ILE A 183 12.39 -2.35 2.94
C ILE A 183 12.47 -2.27 1.42
N LEU A 184 12.60 -3.42 0.76
CA LEU A 184 12.65 -3.51 -0.70
C LEU A 184 11.41 -4.23 -1.21
N LEU A 185 10.66 -3.60 -2.11
CA LEU A 185 9.66 -4.29 -2.92
C LEU A 185 10.36 -4.90 -4.13
N SER A 186 10.24 -6.22 -4.30
CA SER A 186 10.89 -6.98 -5.38
C SER A 186 9.87 -7.79 -6.17
N GLN A 187 9.97 -7.75 -7.49
CA GLN A 187 9.22 -8.58 -8.43
C GLN A 187 10.05 -9.73 -9.00
N LEU A 188 11.18 -10.09 -8.37
CA LEU A 188 12.09 -11.13 -8.87
C LEU A 188 11.39 -12.46 -9.18
N SER A 189 10.42 -12.85 -8.36
CA SER A 189 9.59 -14.05 -8.57
C SER A 189 8.82 -14.02 -9.89
N VAL A 190 8.29 -12.84 -10.27
CA VAL A 190 7.57 -12.64 -11.54
C VAL A 190 8.52 -12.75 -12.72
N TYR A 191 9.73 -12.20 -12.59
CA TYR A 191 10.73 -12.21 -13.66
C TYR A 191 11.32 -13.60 -13.88
N ARG A 192 11.55 -14.38 -12.82
CA ARG A 192 11.99 -15.79 -12.93
C ARG A 192 10.96 -16.70 -13.59
N GLY A 193 9.67 -16.44 -13.36
CA GLY A 193 8.57 -17.20 -13.98
C GLY A 193 8.27 -16.81 -15.43
N SER A 194 8.88 -15.74 -15.96
CA SER A 194 8.65 -15.29 -17.33
C SER A 194 9.50 -16.06 -18.34
N GLY A 195 8.90 -16.47 -19.47
CA GLY A 195 9.55 -17.21 -20.55
C GLY A 195 9.45 -16.51 -21.90
N GLY A 196 10.20 -17.02 -22.89
CA GLY A 196 10.14 -16.53 -24.28
C GLY A 196 10.52 -15.06 -24.46
N ILE A 197 9.82 -14.35 -25.36
CA ILE A 197 10.08 -12.94 -25.69
C ILE A 197 9.86 -12.02 -24.48
N GLN A 198 8.96 -12.39 -23.58
CA GLN A 198 8.70 -11.62 -22.36
C GLN A 198 9.91 -11.60 -21.41
N ALA A 199 10.66 -12.71 -21.34
CA ALA A 199 11.89 -12.78 -20.55
C ALA A 199 13.00 -11.90 -21.14
N LEU A 200 13.08 -11.79 -22.48
CA LEU A 200 14.04 -10.91 -23.15
C LEU A 200 13.74 -9.43 -22.87
N MET A 201 12.48 -9.01 -22.93
CA MET A 201 12.08 -7.63 -22.62
C MET A 201 12.34 -7.27 -21.15
N LYS A 202 12.15 -8.21 -20.23
CA LYS A 202 12.29 -8.00 -18.78
C LYS A 202 13.68 -8.32 -18.23
N ASN A 203 14.66 -8.63 -19.08
CA ASN A 203 15.98 -9.07 -18.64
C ASN A 203 16.70 -8.01 -17.79
N ASN A 204 16.55 -6.72 -18.14
CA ASN A 204 17.16 -5.63 -17.37
C ASN A 204 16.52 -5.50 -15.98
N ALA A 205 15.19 -5.52 -15.89
CA ALA A 205 14.47 -5.48 -14.61
C ALA A 205 14.81 -6.70 -13.74
N LYS A 206 14.92 -7.89 -14.36
CA LYS A 206 15.39 -9.09 -13.67
C LYS A 206 16.78 -8.90 -13.05
N LYS A 207 17.72 -8.40 -13.83
CA LYS A 207 19.10 -8.15 -13.35
C LYS A 207 19.14 -7.14 -12.22
N LEU A 208 18.38 -6.04 -12.33
CA LEU A 208 18.28 -5.04 -11.27
C LEU A 208 17.70 -5.62 -9.98
N ALA A 209 16.62 -6.41 -10.08
CA ALA A 209 16.04 -7.08 -8.92
C ALA A 209 17.03 -8.08 -8.26
N GLU A 210 17.76 -8.86 -9.06
CA GLU A 210 18.79 -9.78 -8.55
C GLU A 210 19.94 -9.02 -7.87
N GLN A 211 20.39 -7.91 -8.45
CA GLN A 211 21.46 -7.09 -7.89
C GLN A 211 21.02 -6.40 -6.60
N ASP A 212 19.83 -5.80 -6.56
CA ASP A 212 19.29 -5.13 -5.37
C ASP A 212 19.13 -6.11 -4.20
N GLU A 213 18.51 -7.27 -4.43
CA GLU A 213 18.35 -8.29 -3.37
C GLU A 213 19.72 -8.79 -2.87
N SER A 214 20.68 -9.02 -3.77
CA SER A 214 22.02 -9.52 -3.42
C SER A 214 22.82 -8.48 -2.64
N ARG A 215 22.78 -7.22 -3.07
CA ARG A 215 23.44 -6.10 -2.38
C ARG A 215 22.83 -5.86 -1.01
N LEU A 216 21.51 -5.94 -0.90
CA LEU A 216 20.84 -5.76 0.36
C LEU A 216 21.22 -6.87 1.36
N ALA A 217 21.27 -8.12 0.89
CA ALA A 217 21.74 -9.25 1.68
C ALA A 217 23.20 -9.09 2.13
N ALA A 218 24.07 -8.54 1.26
CA ALA A 218 25.48 -8.29 1.58
C ALA A 218 25.71 -7.02 2.43
N SER A 219 24.71 -6.15 2.58
CA SER A 219 24.87 -4.84 3.24
C SER A 219 25.08 -4.92 4.76
N GLY A 220 24.70 -6.04 5.39
CA GLY A 220 24.71 -6.20 6.85
C GLY A 220 23.68 -5.33 7.59
N ILE A 221 22.83 -4.59 6.88
CA ILE A 221 21.76 -3.77 7.45
C ILE A 221 20.52 -4.64 7.64
N PRO A 222 19.78 -4.57 8.77
CA PRO A 222 18.50 -5.23 8.90
C PRO A 222 17.56 -4.88 7.74
N TYR A 223 16.94 -5.88 7.12
CA TYR A 223 16.13 -5.65 5.93
C TYR A 223 14.86 -6.49 5.86
N THR A 224 13.96 -6.08 4.98
CA THR A 224 12.76 -6.84 4.61
C THR A 224 12.56 -6.76 3.12
N ILE A 225 12.59 -7.91 2.44
CA ILE A 225 12.28 -8.01 1.01
C ILE A 225 10.83 -8.48 0.89
N VAL A 226 9.98 -7.64 0.31
CA VAL A 226 8.60 -7.96 -0.01
C VAL A 226 8.55 -8.43 -1.46
N ARG A 227 8.56 -9.75 -1.67
CA ARG A 227 8.43 -10.34 -3.00
C ARG A 227 6.98 -10.36 -3.44
N VAL A 228 6.64 -9.58 -4.46
CA VAL A 228 5.26 -9.44 -4.93
C VAL A 228 5.04 -10.17 -6.26
N GLY A 229 3.77 -10.47 -6.54
CA GLY A 229 3.33 -10.92 -7.86
C GLY A 229 3.28 -9.79 -8.88
N MET A 230 2.64 -10.07 -10.02
CA MET A 230 2.38 -9.03 -11.03
C MET A 230 1.50 -7.95 -10.41
N LEU A 231 1.99 -6.71 -10.40
CA LEU A 231 1.24 -5.56 -9.92
C LEU A 231 0.13 -5.23 -10.92
N GLN A 232 -1.05 -4.91 -10.38
CA GLN A 232 -2.23 -4.53 -11.14
C GLN A 232 -2.86 -3.31 -10.49
N ASN A 233 -3.46 -2.44 -11.29
CA ASN A 233 -4.16 -1.24 -10.80
C ASN A 233 -5.61 -1.55 -10.37
N THR A 234 -5.92 -2.82 -10.16
CA THR A 234 -7.20 -3.30 -9.63
C THR A 234 -7.12 -3.42 -8.11
N PRO A 235 -8.21 -3.14 -7.37
CA PRO A 235 -8.24 -3.36 -5.94
C PRO A 235 -7.92 -4.82 -5.59
N GLY A 236 -6.93 -5.02 -4.71
CA GLY A 236 -6.57 -6.34 -4.20
C GLY A 236 -7.55 -6.88 -3.14
N GLY A 237 -7.16 -7.97 -2.46
CA GLY A 237 -7.92 -8.54 -1.33
C GLY A 237 -8.60 -9.89 -1.61
N THR A 238 -8.41 -10.45 -2.79
CA THR A 238 -8.85 -11.82 -3.13
C THR A 238 -7.93 -12.90 -2.55
N GLN A 239 -6.65 -12.60 -2.33
CA GLN A 239 -5.66 -13.49 -1.70
C GLN A 239 -4.79 -12.70 -0.71
N GLY A 240 -4.31 -13.37 0.34
CA GLY A 240 -3.51 -12.78 1.41
C GLY A 240 -1.99 -12.91 1.22
N PHE A 241 -1.22 -12.47 2.21
CA PHE A 241 0.24 -12.61 2.22
C PHE A 241 0.67 -13.98 2.77
N SER A 242 1.67 -14.59 2.14
CA SER A 242 2.40 -15.74 2.68
C SER A 242 3.72 -15.25 3.25
N PHE A 243 4.00 -15.54 4.52
CA PHE A 243 5.26 -15.21 5.16
C PHE A 243 6.13 -16.46 5.22
N GLU A 244 7.26 -16.44 4.51
CA GLU A 244 8.26 -17.50 4.58
C GLU A 244 9.48 -16.99 5.35
N LYS A 245 9.94 -17.77 6.33
CA LYS A 245 11.14 -17.45 7.10
C LYS A 245 12.34 -18.08 6.39
N VAL A 246 13.12 -17.25 5.71
CA VAL A 246 14.40 -17.66 5.12
C VAL A 246 15.47 -17.53 6.20
N PHE A 247 16.10 -18.65 6.57
CA PHE A 247 17.21 -18.72 7.52
C PHE A 247 18.54 -18.62 6.80
#